data_AF-A0A429YLE5-F1
#
_entry.id   AF-A0A429YLE5-F1
#
_cell.length_a   1.000
_cell.length_b   1.000
_cell.length_c   1.000
_cell.angle_alpha   90.00
_cell.angle_beta   90.00
_cell.angle_gamma   90.00
#
_symmetry.space_group_name_H-M   'P 1'
#
loop_
_entity.id
_entity.type
_entity.pdbx_description
1 polymer ?
#
loop_
_entity_poly.entity_id
_entity_poly.type
_entity_poly.pdbx_seq_one_letter_code
_entity_poly.pdbx_strand_id
1 'polypeptide(L)'
;AAARIREGDSFGRSAFGADWRGERSASAPLLALVEWMRTLRALGSEPRLIAGRLAERSEAGARAERVRKVIEIGRPIIEGFWNDLQHMASAALGDVASMERARLDLLDNKARAVHRADEISMQVFASPPDAVSDRINLARRLEDLQRLAGIIDAGAELGDNAFGSAWAGRWSDWAVLADGELWIRENGDLRHLAARLPTRVAVAASAELAMDEARTLADALTALAGDLKGDAASLFSASDFFEVDLSEIVGRLDTWLEHREQLSKWVAYRERSEAARKAGLSKLVDALAEGRIGTKEAQSTFDMAYYEAILTAMATEEPELARFDGELHSRAVRDFADLDTQRIKAAAIEVVTAHHRRIPSRDGGAGPVGLLRSEMARKRGHMPIRQLMQRAGPAIQALKPVFMMSPLSVAQFLSPGKMAFDLLVMDEASQIQPVDALGSIARAKQVVVVGDERQLPPTTFFA
;
A
#
# COMPACT_ATOMS: atom_id res chain seq x y z
N ALA A 1 -36.10 28.60 106.66
CA ALA A 1 -36.15 27.34 105.87
C ALA A 1 -37.07 26.31 106.52
N ALA A 2 -36.78 25.90 107.77
CA ALA A 2 -37.62 24.97 108.55
C ALA A 2 -39.13 25.34 108.56
N ALA A 3 -39.48 26.61 108.80
CA ALA A 3 -40.88 27.07 108.78
C ALA A 3 -41.60 26.84 107.43
N ARG A 4 -40.90 27.04 106.30
CA ARG A 4 -41.44 26.82 104.94
C ARG A 4 -41.63 25.33 104.62
N ILE A 5 -40.75 24.46 105.11
CA ILE A 5 -40.88 23.00 104.94
C ILE A 5 -42.09 22.48 105.74
N ARG A 6 -42.34 23.06 106.92
CA ARG A 6 -43.53 22.74 107.72
C ARG A 6 -44.83 23.23 107.09
N GLU A 7 -44.87 24.43 106.52
CA GLU A 7 -46.03 24.91 105.74
C GLU A 7 -46.30 24.02 104.52
N GLY A 8 -45.25 23.49 103.88
CA GLY A 8 -45.35 22.62 102.71
C GLY A 8 -45.48 21.12 103.00
N ASP A 9 -45.62 20.70 104.27
CA ASP A 9 -45.52 19.27 104.63
C ASP A 9 -46.65 18.43 104.01
N SER A 10 -47.85 19.00 103.90
CA SER A 10 -48.99 18.31 103.26
C SER A 10 -48.74 18.07 101.77
N PHE A 11 -48.20 19.06 101.05
CA PHE A 11 -47.87 18.94 99.64
C PHE A 11 -46.70 17.98 99.42
N GLY A 12 -45.66 18.05 100.25
CA GLY A 12 -44.52 17.12 100.19
C GLY A 12 -44.95 15.67 100.39
N ARG A 13 -45.81 15.40 101.39
CA ARG A 13 -46.38 14.06 101.61
C ARG A 13 -47.28 13.60 100.47
N SER A 14 -48.04 14.50 99.84
CA SER A 14 -48.90 14.11 98.71
C SER A 14 -48.09 13.82 97.44
N ALA A 15 -47.02 14.58 97.19
CA ALA A 15 -46.21 14.44 95.98
C ALA A 15 -45.21 13.27 96.05
N PHE A 16 -44.65 13.00 97.24
CA PHE A 16 -43.56 12.04 97.42
C PHE A 16 -43.90 10.90 98.39
N GLY A 17 -45.08 10.89 98.99
CA GLY A 17 -45.56 9.79 99.84
C GLY A 17 -44.63 9.53 101.03
N ALA A 18 -44.29 8.25 101.23
CA ALA A 18 -43.46 7.78 102.35
C ALA A 18 -42.01 8.29 102.32
N ASP A 19 -41.54 8.78 101.17
CA ASP A 19 -40.18 9.30 101.01
C ASP A 19 -40.04 10.75 101.53
N TRP A 20 -41.16 11.45 101.78
CA TRP A 20 -41.15 12.76 102.43
C TRP A 20 -41.15 12.65 103.95
N ARG A 21 -40.04 13.05 104.57
CA ARG A 21 -39.84 13.07 106.04
C ARG A 21 -39.70 14.49 106.58
N GLY A 22 -40.41 15.44 105.96
CA GLY A 22 -40.35 16.86 106.32
C GLY A 22 -38.93 17.41 106.24
N GLU A 23 -38.48 18.08 107.31
CA GLU A 23 -37.15 18.71 107.40
C GLU A 23 -35.98 17.70 107.30
N ARG A 24 -36.21 16.39 107.45
CA ARG A 24 -35.18 15.32 107.31
C ARG A 24 -35.17 14.63 105.94
N SER A 25 -35.91 15.13 104.97
CA SER A 25 -35.98 14.52 103.64
C SER A 25 -34.66 14.70 102.88
N ALA A 26 -34.10 13.63 102.34
CA ALA A 26 -32.93 13.71 101.48
C ALA A 26 -33.33 14.25 100.10
N SER A 27 -32.65 15.30 99.63
CA SER A 27 -33.02 16.02 98.40
C SER A 27 -32.71 15.25 97.11
N ALA A 28 -31.61 14.49 97.07
CA ALA A 28 -31.17 13.80 95.86
C ALA A 28 -32.15 12.73 95.33
N PRO A 29 -32.71 11.81 96.14
CA PRO A 29 -33.70 10.84 95.67
C PRO A 29 -34.98 11.51 95.15
N LEU A 30 -35.42 12.58 95.81
CA LEU A 30 -36.64 13.30 95.44
C LEU A 30 -36.46 14.04 94.10
N LEU A 31 -35.28 14.60 93.85
CA LEU A 31 -34.92 15.22 92.57
C LEU A 31 -34.89 14.21 91.43
N ALA A 32 -34.29 13.03 91.64
CA ALA A 32 -34.24 11.96 90.63
C ALA A 32 -35.65 11.47 90.25
N LEU A 33 -36.56 11.40 91.23
CA LEU A 33 -37.96 11.04 91.00
C LEU A 33 -38.68 12.08 90.13
N VAL A 34 -38.40 13.37 90.34
CA VAL A 34 -38.95 14.47 89.53
C VAL A 34 -38.40 14.43 88.10
N GLU A 35 -37.11 14.17 87.93
CA GLU A 35 -36.49 14.04 86.61
C GLU A 35 -37.05 12.88 85.80
N TRP A 36 -37.21 11.72 86.44
CA TRP A 36 -37.85 10.55 85.82
C TRP A 36 -39.33 10.80 85.48
N MET A 37 -40.08 11.48 86.35
CA MET A 37 -41.45 11.89 86.00
C MET A 37 -41.52 12.86 84.82
N ARG A 38 -40.43 13.61 84.56
CA ARG A 38 -40.34 14.55 83.44
C ARG A 38 -40.16 13.84 82.09
N THR A 39 -39.46 12.70 82.05
CA THR A 39 -39.29 11.92 80.80
C THR A 39 -40.58 11.25 80.36
N LEU A 40 -41.52 11.02 81.29
CA LEU A 40 -42.86 10.47 81.01
C LEU A 40 -43.87 11.51 80.51
N ARG A 41 -43.45 12.75 80.18
CA ARG A 41 -44.38 13.81 79.74
C ARG A 41 -45.14 13.51 78.45
N ALA A 42 -44.49 12.84 77.49
CA ALA A 42 -45.08 12.60 76.17
C ALA A 42 -46.16 11.49 76.16
N LEU A 43 -46.24 10.66 77.21
CA LEU A 43 -47.04 9.43 77.25
C LEU A 43 -48.44 9.61 77.91
N GLY A 44 -48.91 10.83 78.13
CA GLY A 44 -50.19 11.09 78.82
C GLY A 44 -50.15 10.84 80.34
N SER A 45 -51.31 10.98 81.02
CA SER A 45 -51.42 10.91 82.50
C SER A 45 -51.46 9.48 83.05
N GLU A 46 -51.85 8.49 82.26
CA GLU A 46 -52.07 7.10 82.67
C GLU A 46 -50.77 6.35 83.02
N PRO A 47 -49.71 6.39 82.19
CA PRO A 47 -48.45 5.71 82.52
C PRO A 47 -47.76 6.34 83.73
N ARG A 48 -47.95 7.64 83.98
CA ARG A 48 -47.42 8.31 85.19
C ARG A 48 -48.14 7.85 86.46
N LEU A 49 -49.45 7.59 86.38
CA LEU A 49 -50.24 7.05 87.49
C LEU A 49 -49.91 5.57 87.78
N ILE A 50 -49.64 4.78 86.74
CA ILE A 50 -49.22 3.38 86.88
C ILE A 50 -47.79 3.29 87.43
N ALA A 51 -46.87 4.12 86.92
CA ALA A 51 -45.48 4.12 87.37
C ALA A 51 -45.28 4.73 88.78
N GLY A 52 -46.20 5.61 89.21
CA GLY A 52 -46.25 6.16 90.58
C GLY A 52 -46.82 5.20 91.64
N ARG A 53 -47.49 4.11 91.26
CA ARG A 53 -47.95 3.06 92.19
C ARG A 53 -46.78 2.12 92.51
N LEU A 54 -46.11 2.47 93.60
CA LEU A 54 -44.90 1.88 94.17
C LEU A 54 -45.09 0.45 94.75
N ALA A 55 -45.58 -0.51 93.97
CA ALA A 55 -45.73 -1.92 94.41
C ALA A 55 -44.99 -2.96 93.56
N GLU A 56 -44.73 -2.72 92.26
CA GLU A 56 -44.21 -3.77 91.36
C GLU A 56 -42.98 -3.33 90.53
N ARG A 57 -42.04 -2.61 91.15
CA ARG A 57 -40.80 -2.18 90.46
C ARG A 57 -39.92 -3.35 90.02
N SER A 58 -39.87 -4.45 90.78
CA SER A 58 -39.04 -5.62 90.44
C SER A 58 -39.59 -6.41 89.25
N GLU A 59 -40.91 -6.58 89.18
CA GLU A 59 -41.56 -7.34 88.10
C GLU A 59 -41.59 -6.54 86.78
N ALA A 60 -41.86 -5.24 86.84
CA ALA A 60 -41.70 -4.35 85.70
C ALA A 60 -40.26 -4.34 85.19
N GLY A 61 -39.26 -4.33 86.09
CA GLY A 61 -37.84 -4.46 85.73
C GLY A 61 -37.52 -5.80 85.07
N ALA A 62 -38.03 -6.92 85.59
CA ALA A 62 -37.82 -8.26 85.02
C ALA A 62 -38.50 -8.44 83.64
N ARG A 63 -39.68 -7.83 83.44
CA ARG A 63 -40.36 -7.82 82.13
C ARG A 63 -39.63 -6.92 81.13
N ALA A 64 -39.17 -5.74 81.54
CA ALA A 64 -38.35 -4.86 80.71
C ALA A 64 -37.03 -5.53 80.31
N GLU A 65 -36.40 -6.28 81.22
CA GLU A 65 -35.18 -7.04 80.93
C GLU A 65 -35.41 -8.14 79.90
N ARG A 66 -36.54 -8.86 79.97
CA ARG A 66 -36.91 -9.87 78.97
C ARG A 66 -37.17 -9.24 77.60
N VAL A 67 -37.90 -8.13 77.55
CA VAL A 67 -38.13 -7.39 76.29
C VAL A 67 -36.82 -6.87 75.73
N ARG A 68 -35.92 -6.35 76.58
CA ARG A 68 -34.59 -5.90 76.16
C ARG A 68 -33.80 -7.04 75.52
N LYS A 69 -33.75 -8.23 76.14
CA LYS A 69 -33.08 -9.40 75.57
C LYS A 69 -33.66 -9.82 74.22
N VAL A 70 -34.99 -9.81 74.07
CA VAL A 70 -35.64 -10.12 72.79
C VAL A 70 -35.28 -9.08 71.71
N ILE A 71 -35.26 -7.80 72.07
CA ILE A 71 -34.83 -6.73 71.16
C ILE A 71 -33.34 -6.86 70.81
N GLU A 72 -32.46 -7.19 71.76
CA GLU A 72 -31.04 -7.41 71.50
C GLU A 72 -30.79 -8.57 70.53
N ILE A 73 -31.57 -9.64 70.63
CA ILE A 73 -31.48 -10.79 69.70
C ILE A 73 -32.07 -10.46 68.32
N GLY A 74 -33.23 -9.80 68.29
CA GLY A 74 -33.93 -9.51 67.04
C GLY A 74 -33.34 -8.36 66.24
N ARG A 75 -32.71 -7.37 66.91
CA ARG A 75 -32.20 -6.15 66.28
C ARG A 75 -31.25 -6.42 65.12
N PRO A 76 -30.21 -7.28 65.22
CA PRO A 76 -29.31 -7.54 64.09
C PRO A 76 -30.00 -8.16 62.88
N ILE A 77 -30.99 -9.02 63.11
CA ILE A 77 -31.76 -9.70 62.04
C ILE A 77 -32.65 -8.68 61.31
N ILE A 78 -33.34 -7.83 62.08
CA ILE A 78 -34.20 -6.77 61.55
C ILE A 78 -33.35 -5.71 60.83
N GLU A 79 -32.18 -5.38 61.36
CA GLU A 79 -31.22 -4.46 60.75
C GLU A 79 -30.69 -5.01 59.43
N GLY A 80 -30.30 -6.28 59.40
CA GLY A 80 -29.90 -6.97 58.16
C GLY A 80 -31.00 -6.91 57.11
N PHE A 81 -32.22 -7.33 57.45
CA PHE A 81 -33.36 -7.29 56.54
C PHE A 81 -33.71 -5.88 56.07
N TRP A 82 -33.65 -4.88 56.96
CA TRP A 82 -33.84 -3.48 56.62
C TRP A 82 -32.80 -2.99 55.61
N ASN A 83 -31.53 -3.32 55.84
CA ASN A 83 -30.43 -2.96 54.94
C ASN A 83 -30.53 -3.66 53.59
N ASP A 84 -30.96 -4.93 53.56
CA ASP A 84 -31.16 -5.69 52.32
C ASP A 84 -32.29 -5.12 51.45
N LEU A 85 -33.33 -4.55 52.09
CA LEU A 85 -34.39 -3.83 51.38
C LEU A 85 -33.95 -2.46 50.84
N GLN A 86 -32.81 -1.94 51.30
CA GLN A 86 -32.20 -0.68 50.86
C GLN A 86 -33.23 0.47 50.76
N HIS A 87 -33.33 1.11 49.60
CA HIS A 87 -34.23 2.24 49.35
C HIS A 87 -35.73 1.88 49.47
N MET A 88 -36.07 0.58 49.39
CA MET A 88 -37.45 0.11 49.54
C MET A 88 -37.86 -0.10 51.00
N ALA A 89 -36.92 -0.09 51.95
CA ALA A 89 -37.17 -0.45 53.34
C ALA A 89 -38.24 0.44 54.00
N SER A 90 -38.16 1.76 53.80
CA SER A 90 -39.12 2.73 54.33
C SER A 90 -40.54 2.45 53.84
N ALA A 91 -40.74 2.37 52.52
CA ALA A 91 -42.06 2.14 51.92
C ALA A 91 -42.62 0.74 52.27
N ALA A 92 -41.78 -0.30 52.26
CA ALA A 92 -42.20 -1.67 52.53
C ALA A 92 -42.63 -1.91 53.98
N LEU A 93 -42.18 -1.07 54.92
CA LEU A 93 -42.38 -1.25 56.36
C LEU A 93 -43.20 -0.11 57.00
N GLY A 94 -43.99 0.61 56.19
CA GLY A 94 -45.00 1.57 56.65
C GLY A 94 -44.56 3.04 56.66
N ASP A 95 -43.75 3.45 55.68
CA ASP A 95 -43.24 4.82 55.48
C ASP A 95 -42.50 5.39 56.70
N VAL A 96 -41.65 4.56 57.30
CA VAL A 96 -40.92 4.91 58.52
C VAL A 96 -39.49 5.38 58.21
N ALA A 97 -39.05 6.42 58.92
CA ALA A 97 -37.74 7.02 58.71
C ALA A 97 -36.56 6.19 59.25
N SER A 98 -36.81 5.21 60.13
CA SER A 98 -35.77 4.34 60.69
C SER A 98 -36.31 2.98 61.11
N MET A 99 -35.40 2.01 61.24
CA MET A 99 -35.71 0.64 61.64
C MET A 99 -36.39 0.54 63.01
N GLU A 100 -36.03 1.40 63.98
CA GLU A 100 -36.63 1.38 65.33
C GLU A 100 -38.12 1.74 65.33
N ARG A 101 -38.61 2.35 64.25
CA ARG A 101 -40.02 2.71 64.06
C ARG A 101 -40.76 1.72 63.17
N ALA A 102 -40.06 0.74 62.60
CA ALA A 102 -40.65 -0.25 61.71
C ALA A 102 -41.64 -1.15 62.45
N ARG A 103 -42.75 -1.42 61.76
CA ARG A 103 -43.81 -2.30 62.23
C ARG A 103 -43.41 -3.76 62.02
N LEU A 104 -43.26 -4.50 63.12
CA LEU A 104 -42.84 -5.91 63.11
C LEU A 104 -43.80 -6.82 62.33
N ASP A 105 -45.11 -6.50 62.32
CA ASP A 105 -46.12 -7.25 61.57
C ASP A 105 -45.95 -7.12 60.05
N LEU A 106 -45.59 -5.93 59.56
CA LEU A 106 -45.28 -5.72 58.14
C LEU A 106 -43.98 -6.41 57.73
N LEU A 107 -43.00 -6.42 58.63
CA LEU A 107 -41.73 -7.11 58.43
C LEU A 107 -41.91 -8.62 58.32
N ASP A 108 -42.65 -9.25 59.23
CA ASP A 108 -42.96 -10.70 59.18
C ASP A 108 -43.68 -11.06 57.88
N ASN A 109 -44.70 -10.27 57.49
CA ASN A 109 -45.41 -10.48 56.23
C ASN A 109 -44.49 -10.41 55.01
N LYS A 110 -43.59 -9.42 54.96
CA LYS A 110 -42.66 -9.25 53.84
C LYS A 110 -41.61 -10.35 53.80
N ALA A 111 -41.06 -10.74 54.94
CA ALA A 111 -40.11 -11.84 55.05
C ALA A 111 -40.73 -13.17 54.58
N ARG A 112 -41.97 -13.47 54.99
CA ARG A 112 -42.72 -14.65 54.51
C ARG A 112 -42.94 -14.62 53.00
N ALA A 113 -43.26 -13.47 52.44
CA ALA A 113 -43.47 -13.33 50.99
C ALA A 113 -42.18 -13.60 50.20
N VAL A 114 -41.03 -13.08 50.66
CA VAL A 114 -39.72 -13.32 50.04
C VAL A 114 -39.33 -14.79 50.17
N HIS A 115 -39.49 -15.38 51.35
CA HIS A 115 -39.21 -16.79 51.57
C HIS A 115 -40.07 -17.71 50.68
N ARG A 116 -41.37 -17.43 50.55
CA ARG A 116 -42.25 -18.20 49.65
C ARG A 116 -41.82 -18.07 48.18
N ALA A 117 -41.39 -16.89 47.75
CA ALA A 117 -40.89 -16.69 46.39
C ALA A 117 -39.60 -17.49 46.14
N ASP A 118 -38.71 -17.53 47.13
CA ASP A 118 -37.49 -18.35 47.12
C ASP A 118 -37.83 -19.85 47.01
N GLU A 119 -38.72 -20.37 47.85
CA GLU A 119 -39.18 -21.76 47.81
C GLU A 119 -39.77 -22.16 46.44
N ILE A 120 -40.65 -21.33 45.88
CA ILE A 120 -41.23 -21.59 44.55
C ILE A 120 -40.14 -21.61 43.49
N SER A 121 -39.19 -20.68 43.55
CA SER A 121 -38.09 -20.65 42.58
C SER A 121 -37.20 -21.90 42.64
N MET A 122 -37.00 -22.48 43.83
CA MET A 122 -36.29 -23.76 44.00
C MET A 122 -37.06 -24.97 43.45
N GLN A 123 -38.39 -24.90 43.38
CA GLN A 123 -39.20 -25.96 42.77
C GLN A 123 -39.22 -25.88 41.25
N VAL A 124 -39.14 -24.67 40.69
CA VAL A 124 -39.22 -24.45 39.23
C VAL A 124 -37.87 -24.59 38.55
N PHE A 125 -36.79 -24.11 39.16
CA PHE A 125 -35.46 -24.13 38.56
C PHE A 125 -34.62 -25.31 39.08
N ALA A 126 -34.02 -26.09 38.18
CA ALA A 126 -33.12 -27.17 38.55
C ALA A 126 -31.86 -26.67 39.30
N SER A 127 -31.39 -25.45 38.97
CA SER A 127 -30.30 -24.76 39.66
C SER A 127 -30.64 -23.27 39.73
N PRO A 128 -31.31 -22.80 40.80
CA PRO A 128 -31.70 -21.40 40.94
C PRO A 128 -30.46 -20.54 41.23
N PRO A 129 -30.18 -19.47 40.46
CA PRO A 129 -29.07 -18.56 40.72
C PRO A 129 -29.14 -17.90 42.11
N ASP A 130 -28.03 -17.55 42.73
CA ASP A 130 -28.08 -16.87 44.05
C ASP A 130 -28.66 -15.45 43.97
N ALA A 131 -28.43 -14.75 42.85
CA ALA A 131 -28.92 -13.40 42.64
C ALA A 131 -30.41 -13.38 42.24
N VAL A 132 -31.21 -12.57 42.95
CA VAL A 132 -32.65 -12.40 42.68
C VAL A 132 -32.91 -11.85 41.28
N SER A 133 -32.05 -10.95 40.78
CA SER A 133 -32.15 -10.39 39.42
C SER A 133 -32.09 -11.48 38.35
N ASP A 134 -31.21 -12.46 38.53
CA ASP A 134 -31.00 -13.55 37.57
C ASP A 134 -32.18 -14.51 37.60
N ARG A 135 -32.74 -14.78 38.78
CA ARG A 135 -33.99 -15.54 38.93
C ARG A 135 -35.17 -14.87 38.22
N ILE A 136 -35.32 -13.55 38.35
CA ILE A 136 -36.36 -12.78 37.66
C ILE A 136 -36.19 -12.88 36.14
N ASN A 137 -34.96 -12.74 35.64
CA ASN A 137 -34.68 -12.84 34.21
C ASN A 137 -34.97 -14.25 33.67
N LEU A 138 -34.64 -15.30 34.42
CA LEU A 138 -34.97 -16.68 34.05
C LEU A 138 -36.49 -16.92 34.05
N ALA A 139 -37.22 -16.39 35.02
CA ALA A 139 -38.67 -16.51 35.08
C ALA A 139 -39.34 -15.85 33.86
N ARG A 140 -38.91 -14.65 33.49
CA ARG A 140 -39.38 -13.96 32.27
C ARG A 140 -39.05 -14.76 31.00
N ARG A 141 -37.84 -15.30 30.92
CA ARG A 141 -37.45 -16.14 29.78
C ARG A 141 -38.29 -17.41 29.68
N LEU A 142 -38.62 -18.03 30.81
CA LEU A 142 -39.51 -19.19 30.85
C LEU A 142 -40.92 -18.84 30.37
N GLU A 143 -41.46 -17.71 30.82
CA GLU A 143 -42.75 -17.19 30.34
C GLU A 143 -42.76 -16.99 28.82
N ASP A 144 -41.71 -16.36 28.28
CA ASP A 144 -41.56 -16.17 26.84
C ASP A 144 -41.45 -17.50 26.08
N LEU A 145 -40.68 -18.46 26.59
CA LEU A 145 -40.56 -19.79 25.97
C LEU A 145 -41.89 -20.55 26.00
N GLN A 146 -42.64 -20.47 27.10
CA GLN A 146 -43.97 -21.09 27.19
C GLN A 146 -44.95 -20.45 26.20
N ARG A 147 -44.90 -19.11 26.05
CA ARG A 147 -45.70 -18.38 25.06
C ARG A 147 -45.35 -18.82 23.63
N LEU A 148 -44.06 -18.86 23.28
CA LEU A 148 -43.59 -19.32 21.97
C LEU A 148 -44.00 -20.77 21.69
N ALA A 149 -43.85 -21.64 22.68
CA ALA A 149 -44.25 -23.03 22.58
C ALA A 149 -45.77 -23.18 22.37
N GLY A 150 -46.58 -22.34 23.01
CA GLY A 150 -48.02 -22.27 22.76
C GLY A 150 -48.38 -21.79 21.35
N ILE A 151 -47.63 -20.82 20.80
CA ILE A 151 -47.81 -20.37 19.40
C ILE A 151 -47.50 -21.50 18.42
N ILE A 152 -46.39 -22.21 18.63
CA ILE A 152 -45.98 -23.35 17.78
C ILE A 152 -47.04 -24.45 17.80
N ASP A 153 -47.54 -24.81 18.98
CA ASP A 153 -48.56 -25.85 19.13
C ASP A 153 -49.90 -25.44 18.51
N ALA A 154 -50.32 -24.18 18.69
CA ALA A 154 -51.53 -23.67 18.06
C ALA A 154 -51.42 -23.67 16.52
N GLY A 155 -50.19 -23.54 15.99
CA GLY A 155 -49.88 -23.63 14.57
C GLY A 155 -49.66 -25.06 14.04
N ALA A 156 -49.90 -26.10 14.83
CA ALA A 156 -49.54 -27.48 14.45
C ALA A 156 -50.16 -27.94 13.12
N GLU A 157 -51.43 -27.63 12.87
CA GLU A 157 -52.11 -27.98 11.61
C GLU A 157 -51.51 -27.25 10.41
N LEU A 158 -51.13 -25.98 10.58
CA LEU A 158 -50.47 -25.21 9.53
C LEU A 158 -49.08 -25.78 9.24
N GLY A 159 -48.31 -26.11 10.28
CA GLY A 159 -46.98 -26.70 10.15
C GLY A 159 -47.01 -28.05 9.44
N ASP A 160 -47.93 -28.93 9.82
CA ASP A 160 -48.11 -30.24 9.19
C ASP A 160 -48.50 -30.11 7.70
N ASN A 161 -49.43 -29.21 7.38
CA ASN A 161 -49.82 -28.95 5.99
C ASN A 161 -48.69 -28.32 5.15
N ALA A 162 -47.86 -27.47 5.75
CA ALA A 162 -46.79 -26.77 5.03
C ALA A 162 -45.54 -27.64 4.83
N PHE A 163 -45.15 -28.42 5.84
CA PHE A 163 -43.87 -29.12 5.88
C PHE A 163 -43.97 -30.64 5.96
N GLY A 164 -45.18 -31.20 6.15
CA GLY A 164 -45.43 -32.63 6.19
C GLY A 164 -44.52 -33.34 7.18
N SER A 165 -43.83 -34.39 6.73
CA SER A 165 -42.93 -35.19 7.56
C SER A 165 -41.73 -34.44 8.15
N ALA A 166 -41.41 -33.23 7.65
CA ALA A 166 -40.35 -32.40 8.23
C ALA A 166 -40.83 -31.62 9.47
N TRP A 167 -42.14 -31.51 9.71
CA TRP A 167 -42.68 -30.88 10.90
C TRP A 167 -42.63 -31.83 12.11
N ALA A 168 -41.94 -31.42 13.17
CA ALA A 168 -41.87 -32.13 14.45
C ALA A 168 -42.36 -31.26 15.63
N GLY A 169 -43.23 -30.29 15.33
CA GLY A 169 -43.73 -29.31 16.31
C GLY A 169 -42.60 -28.48 16.89
N ARG A 170 -42.54 -28.37 18.23
CA ARG A 170 -41.51 -27.62 18.95
C ARG A 170 -40.08 -28.13 18.69
N TRP A 171 -39.94 -29.39 18.31
CA TRP A 171 -38.65 -30.06 18.06
C TRP A 171 -38.23 -30.05 16.59
N SER A 172 -38.95 -29.31 15.74
CA SER A 172 -38.58 -29.17 14.33
C SER A 172 -37.18 -28.59 14.18
N ASP A 173 -36.49 -28.98 13.11
CA ASP A 173 -35.28 -28.29 12.68
C ASP A 173 -35.69 -26.95 12.03
N TRP A 174 -35.78 -25.92 12.87
CA TRP A 174 -36.23 -24.59 12.45
C TRP A 174 -35.34 -23.95 11.39
N ALA A 175 -34.07 -24.35 11.28
CA ALA A 175 -33.20 -23.86 10.21
C ALA A 175 -33.63 -24.45 8.86
N VAL A 176 -33.81 -25.77 8.78
CA VAL A 176 -34.28 -26.45 7.56
C VAL A 176 -35.66 -25.95 7.11
N LEU A 177 -36.58 -25.75 8.06
CA LEU A 177 -37.91 -25.22 7.73
C LEU A 177 -37.85 -23.78 7.21
N ALA A 178 -36.98 -22.94 7.79
CA ALA A 178 -36.76 -21.57 7.35
C ALA A 178 -36.12 -21.53 5.96
N ASP A 179 -35.13 -22.37 5.68
CA ASP A 179 -34.50 -22.47 4.36
C ASP A 179 -35.51 -22.91 3.29
N GLY A 180 -36.37 -23.88 3.63
CA GLY A 180 -37.46 -24.31 2.75
C GLY A 180 -38.49 -23.21 2.46
N GLU A 181 -38.88 -22.43 3.48
CA GLU A 181 -39.77 -21.27 3.32
C GLU A 181 -39.13 -20.20 2.44
N LEU A 182 -37.86 -19.86 2.71
CA LEU A 182 -37.10 -18.86 1.99
C LEU A 182 -36.99 -19.24 0.51
N TRP A 183 -36.62 -20.48 0.22
CA TRP A 183 -36.51 -20.96 -1.16
C TRP A 183 -37.84 -20.86 -1.90
N ILE A 184 -38.95 -21.25 -1.28
CA ILE A 184 -40.29 -21.15 -1.87
C ILE A 184 -40.68 -19.69 -2.13
N ARG A 185 -40.31 -18.78 -1.22
CA ARG A 185 -40.59 -17.34 -1.33
C ARG A 185 -39.79 -16.69 -2.47
N GLU A 186 -38.54 -17.11 -2.66
CA GLU A 186 -37.66 -16.61 -3.73
C GLU A 186 -38.00 -17.22 -5.10
N ASN A 187 -38.51 -18.44 -5.14
CA ASN A 187 -38.79 -19.21 -6.37
C ASN A 187 -40.28 -19.50 -6.55
N GLY A 188 -41.13 -18.48 -6.31
CA GLY A 188 -42.58 -18.62 -6.30
C GLY A 188 -43.19 -19.08 -7.63
N ASP A 189 -42.55 -18.74 -8.75
CA ASP A 189 -42.88 -19.17 -10.10
C ASP A 189 -42.68 -20.68 -10.32
N LEU A 190 -41.66 -21.25 -9.67
CA LEU A 190 -41.35 -22.69 -9.74
C LEU A 190 -42.26 -23.54 -8.87
N ARG A 191 -43.02 -22.94 -7.94
CA ARG A 191 -43.89 -23.66 -6.99
C ARG A 191 -44.92 -24.55 -7.69
N HIS A 192 -45.55 -24.05 -8.75
CA HIS A 192 -46.54 -24.80 -9.52
C HIS A 192 -45.91 -25.93 -10.32
N LEU A 193 -44.68 -25.76 -10.79
CA LEU A 193 -43.92 -26.82 -11.47
C LEU A 193 -43.54 -27.91 -10.47
N ALA A 194 -42.94 -27.53 -9.33
CA ALA A 194 -42.54 -28.46 -8.27
C ALA A 194 -43.72 -29.27 -7.70
N ALA A 195 -44.91 -28.65 -7.59
CA ALA A 195 -46.12 -29.32 -7.14
C ALA A 195 -46.60 -30.41 -8.11
N ARG A 196 -46.37 -30.23 -9.41
CA ARG A 196 -46.82 -31.13 -10.49
C ARG A 196 -45.79 -32.20 -10.87
N LEU A 197 -44.57 -32.12 -10.34
CA LEU A 197 -43.54 -33.14 -10.57
C LEU A 197 -43.94 -34.45 -9.87
N PRO A 198 -44.24 -35.52 -10.61
CA PRO A 198 -44.37 -36.84 -10.02
C PRO A 198 -43.01 -37.27 -9.45
N THR A 199 -43.01 -37.97 -8.32
CA THR A 199 -41.79 -38.56 -7.72
C THR A 199 -40.63 -37.56 -7.55
N ARG A 200 -40.85 -36.52 -6.74
CA ARG A 200 -39.88 -35.42 -6.48
C ARG A 200 -38.47 -35.90 -6.13
N VAL A 201 -38.37 -36.99 -5.36
CA VAL A 201 -37.07 -37.60 -4.99
C VAL A 201 -36.33 -38.15 -6.21
N ALA A 202 -37.03 -38.78 -7.15
CA ALA A 202 -36.43 -39.29 -8.37
C ALA A 202 -35.99 -38.14 -9.29
N VAL A 203 -36.79 -37.06 -9.37
CA VAL A 203 -36.42 -35.87 -10.15
C VAL A 203 -35.21 -35.17 -9.55
N ALA A 204 -35.14 -35.04 -8.22
CA ALA A 204 -33.95 -34.49 -7.54
C ALA A 204 -32.71 -35.35 -7.83
N ALA A 205 -32.81 -36.67 -7.73
CA ALA A 205 -31.71 -37.58 -8.06
C ALA A 205 -31.28 -37.47 -9.53
N SER A 206 -32.22 -37.33 -10.47
CA SER A 206 -31.88 -37.10 -11.88
C SER A 206 -31.22 -35.74 -12.12
N ALA A 207 -31.65 -34.69 -11.41
CA ALA A 207 -31.03 -33.37 -11.50
C ALA A 207 -29.61 -33.36 -10.93
N GLU A 208 -29.37 -34.05 -9.81
CA GLU A 208 -28.04 -34.24 -9.25
C GLU A 208 -27.10 -34.95 -10.23
N LEU A 209 -27.59 -36.04 -10.85
CA LEU A 209 -26.81 -36.79 -11.84
C LEU A 209 -26.49 -35.94 -13.08
N ALA A 210 -27.47 -35.18 -13.60
CA ALA A 210 -27.24 -34.27 -14.72
C ALA A 210 -26.24 -33.15 -14.37
N MET A 211 -26.28 -32.63 -13.14
CA MET A 211 -25.34 -31.60 -12.68
C MET A 211 -23.91 -32.16 -12.53
N ASP A 212 -23.77 -33.41 -12.09
CA ASP A 212 -22.48 -34.10 -11.98
C ASP A 212 -21.87 -34.38 -13.37
N GLU A 213 -22.70 -34.81 -14.32
CA GLU A 213 -22.30 -34.95 -15.73
C GLU A 213 -21.90 -33.61 -16.35
N ALA A 214 -22.67 -32.54 -16.09
CA ALA A 214 -22.36 -31.19 -16.57
C ALA A 214 -21.02 -30.67 -16.01
N ARG A 215 -20.71 -30.94 -14.74
CA ARG A 215 -19.41 -30.63 -14.14
C ARG A 215 -18.27 -31.38 -14.81
N THR A 216 -18.45 -32.68 -15.03
CA THR A 216 -17.46 -33.51 -15.72
C THR A 216 -17.18 -32.98 -17.13
N LEU A 217 -18.23 -32.56 -17.86
CA LEU A 217 -18.08 -31.93 -19.16
C LEU A 217 -17.35 -30.58 -19.07
N ALA A 218 -17.72 -29.72 -18.12
CA ALA A 218 -17.07 -28.42 -17.92
C ALA A 218 -15.58 -28.57 -17.58
N ASP A 219 -15.20 -29.55 -16.76
CA ASP A 219 -13.81 -29.86 -16.46
C ASP A 219 -13.05 -30.33 -17.70
N ALA A 220 -13.67 -31.19 -18.52
CA ALA A 220 -13.08 -31.65 -19.78
C ALA A 220 -12.91 -30.50 -20.79
N LEU A 221 -13.89 -29.59 -20.88
CA LEU A 221 -13.80 -28.39 -21.72
C LEU A 221 -12.73 -27.43 -21.22
N THR A 222 -12.58 -27.30 -19.90
CA THR A 222 -11.52 -26.49 -19.29
C THR A 222 -10.13 -27.05 -19.61
N ALA A 223 -9.96 -28.38 -19.50
CA ALA A 223 -8.72 -29.04 -19.88
C ALA A 223 -8.40 -28.84 -21.37
N LEU A 224 -9.39 -29.05 -22.24
CA LEU A 224 -9.25 -28.83 -23.69
C LEU A 224 -8.92 -27.36 -24.01
N ALA A 225 -9.57 -26.40 -23.35
CA ALA A 225 -9.27 -24.99 -23.51
C ALA A 225 -7.84 -24.67 -23.07
N GLY A 226 -7.37 -25.29 -21.98
CA GLY A 226 -5.98 -25.22 -21.54
C GLY A 226 -4.98 -25.71 -22.59
N ASP A 227 -5.26 -26.84 -23.24
CA ASP A 227 -4.45 -27.36 -24.35
C ASP A 227 -4.44 -26.40 -25.55
N LEU A 228 -5.57 -25.76 -25.82
CA LEU A 228 -5.72 -24.73 -26.86
C LEU A 228 -5.26 -23.32 -26.42
N LYS A 229 -4.68 -23.19 -25.22
CA LYS A 229 -4.22 -21.92 -24.63
C LYS A 229 -5.31 -20.83 -24.61
N GLY A 230 -6.53 -21.23 -24.30
CA GLY A 230 -7.72 -20.39 -24.20
C GLY A 230 -8.56 -20.69 -22.95
N ASP A 231 -9.76 -20.12 -22.93
CA ASP A 231 -10.76 -20.17 -21.86
C ASP A 231 -12.17 -19.99 -22.46
N ALA A 232 -13.22 -20.02 -21.62
CA ALA A 232 -14.60 -19.82 -22.07
C ALA A 232 -14.80 -18.50 -22.81
N ALA A 233 -14.14 -17.42 -22.37
CA ALA A 233 -14.27 -16.10 -22.97
C ALA A 233 -13.65 -16.05 -24.38
N SER A 234 -12.44 -16.56 -24.54
CA SER A 234 -11.73 -16.56 -25.83
C SER A 234 -12.28 -17.59 -26.82
N LEU A 235 -12.83 -18.71 -26.35
CA LEU A 235 -13.32 -19.78 -27.20
C LEU A 235 -14.83 -19.71 -27.47
N PHE A 236 -15.63 -19.11 -26.59
CA PHE A 236 -17.10 -19.08 -26.65
C PHE A 236 -17.72 -17.71 -26.32
N SER A 237 -16.93 -16.67 -26.01
CA SER A 237 -17.46 -15.36 -25.60
C SER A 237 -18.35 -15.42 -24.35
N ALA A 238 -18.13 -16.40 -23.47
CA ALA A 238 -18.86 -16.59 -22.22
C ALA A 238 -17.93 -16.46 -21.00
N SER A 239 -18.50 -16.16 -19.83
CA SER A 239 -17.71 -16.10 -18.57
C SER A 239 -17.29 -17.49 -18.12
N ASP A 240 -18.18 -18.46 -18.31
CA ASP A 240 -18.06 -19.83 -17.82
C ASP A 240 -18.64 -20.80 -18.86
N PHE A 241 -18.15 -22.04 -18.89
CA PHE A 241 -18.67 -23.09 -19.77
C PHE A 241 -20.12 -23.48 -19.43
N PHE A 242 -20.58 -23.29 -18.19
CA PHE A 242 -21.98 -23.48 -17.79
C PHE A 242 -22.95 -22.49 -18.44
N GLU A 243 -22.45 -21.36 -18.97
CA GLU A 243 -23.27 -20.36 -19.65
C GLU A 243 -23.39 -20.63 -21.17
N VAL A 244 -22.62 -21.58 -21.70
CA VAL A 244 -22.58 -21.88 -23.13
C VAL A 244 -23.62 -22.96 -23.47
N ASP A 245 -24.45 -22.70 -24.47
CA ASP A 245 -25.40 -23.69 -24.96
C ASP A 245 -24.68 -24.94 -25.48
N LEU A 246 -25.15 -26.13 -25.07
CA LEU A 246 -24.59 -27.42 -25.51
C LEU A 246 -24.52 -27.55 -27.04
N SER A 247 -25.50 -26.98 -27.75
CA SER A 247 -25.51 -26.98 -29.21
C SER A 247 -24.37 -26.15 -29.82
N GLU A 248 -23.97 -25.04 -29.19
CA GLU A 248 -22.83 -24.23 -29.62
C GLU A 248 -21.52 -24.99 -29.36
N ILE A 249 -21.39 -25.62 -28.19
CA ILE A 249 -20.23 -26.44 -27.84
C ILE A 249 -20.03 -27.53 -28.90
N VAL A 250 -21.08 -28.31 -29.19
CA VAL A 250 -21.01 -29.38 -30.19
C VAL A 250 -20.64 -28.83 -31.58
N GLY A 251 -21.32 -27.77 -32.04
CA GLY A 251 -21.03 -27.19 -33.36
C GLY A 251 -19.60 -26.66 -33.50
N ARG A 252 -19.05 -26.05 -32.44
CA ARG A 252 -17.66 -25.57 -32.43
C ARG A 252 -16.66 -26.74 -32.38
N LEU A 253 -16.94 -27.78 -31.59
CA LEU A 253 -16.12 -29.00 -31.56
C LEU A 253 -16.11 -29.71 -32.91
N ASP A 254 -17.26 -29.81 -33.59
CA ASP A 254 -17.35 -30.39 -34.93
C ASP A 254 -16.50 -29.59 -35.94
N THR A 255 -16.58 -28.26 -35.90
CA THR A 255 -15.75 -27.37 -36.73
C THR A 255 -14.25 -27.59 -36.48
N TRP A 256 -13.85 -27.77 -35.21
CA TRP A 256 -12.47 -28.08 -34.85
C TRP A 256 -12.02 -29.47 -35.35
N LEU A 257 -12.92 -30.46 -35.29
CA LEU A 257 -12.68 -31.81 -35.80
C LEU A 257 -12.57 -31.85 -37.33
N GLU A 258 -13.25 -30.96 -38.04
CA GLU A 258 -13.11 -30.78 -39.50
C GLU A 258 -11.82 -30.05 -39.88
N HIS A 259 -11.35 -29.12 -39.06
CA HIS A 259 -10.19 -28.26 -39.33
C HIS A 259 -9.00 -28.51 -38.40
N ARG A 260 -8.70 -29.77 -38.06
CA ARG A 260 -7.68 -30.15 -37.06
C ARG A 260 -6.29 -29.53 -37.31
N GLU A 261 -5.87 -29.39 -38.57
CA GLU A 261 -4.59 -28.78 -38.91
C GLU A 261 -4.49 -27.30 -38.54
N GLN A 262 -5.62 -26.59 -38.41
CA GLN A 262 -5.64 -25.20 -37.99
C GLN A 262 -5.45 -25.05 -36.48
N LEU A 263 -5.82 -26.05 -35.68
CA LEU A 263 -5.64 -26.03 -34.23
C LEU A 263 -4.17 -26.00 -33.84
N SER A 264 -3.31 -26.74 -34.54
CA SER A 264 -1.86 -26.69 -34.29
C SER A 264 -1.27 -25.31 -34.60
N LYS A 265 -1.75 -24.65 -35.67
CA LYS A 265 -1.38 -23.27 -35.99
C LYS A 265 -1.86 -22.28 -34.93
N TRP A 266 -3.07 -22.49 -34.39
CA TRP A 266 -3.62 -21.69 -33.31
C TRP A 266 -2.77 -21.78 -32.04
N VAL A 267 -2.42 -22.99 -31.59
CA VAL A 267 -1.58 -23.20 -30.41
C VAL A 267 -0.23 -22.51 -30.59
N ALA A 268 0.42 -22.69 -31.75
CA ALA A 268 1.68 -22.02 -32.06
C ALA A 268 1.54 -20.49 -32.08
N TYR A 269 0.44 -19.96 -32.59
CA TYR A 269 0.13 -18.52 -32.54
C TYR A 269 -0.01 -18.03 -31.10
N ARG A 270 -0.79 -18.72 -30.26
CA ARG A 270 -1.01 -18.34 -28.86
C ARG A 270 0.28 -18.34 -28.06
N GLU A 271 1.13 -19.36 -28.21
CA GLU A 271 2.45 -19.39 -27.56
C GLU A 271 3.34 -18.20 -27.99
N ARG A 272 3.39 -17.90 -29.28
CA ARG A 272 4.18 -16.77 -29.80
C ARG A 272 3.62 -15.41 -29.36
N SER A 273 2.30 -15.27 -29.34
CA SER A 273 1.60 -14.09 -28.84
C SER A 273 1.92 -13.85 -27.36
N GLU A 274 1.84 -14.89 -26.53
CA GLU A 274 2.17 -14.80 -25.10
C GLU A 274 3.65 -14.45 -24.87
N ALA A 275 4.56 -15.07 -25.63
CA ALA A 275 5.98 -14.72 -25.55
C ALA A 275 6.24 -13.26 -25.93
N ALA A 276 5.59 -12.77 -27.00
CA ALA A 276 5.69 -11.38 -27.45
C ALA A 276 5.11 -10.40 -26.40
N ARG A 277 3.96 -10.72 -25.79
CA ARG A 277 3.37 -9.93 -24.70
C ARG A 277 4.31 -9.82 -23.50
N LYS A 278 4.93 -10.93 -23.07
CA LYS A 278 5.93 -10.96 -22.00
C LYS A 278 7.18 -10.13 -22.32
N ALA A 279 7.55 -10.04 -23.60
CA ALA A 279 8.63 -9.18 -24.08
C ALA A 279 8.23 -7.69 -24.21
N GLY A 280 7.00 -7.31 -23.85
CA GLY A 280 6.51 -5.92 -23.90
C GLY A 280 5.79 -5.54 -25.19
N LEU A 281 5.53 -6.48 -26.10
CA LEU A 281 4.92 -6.21 -27.42
C LEU A 281 3.39 -6.28 -27.41
N SER A 282 2.74 -6.20 -26.25
CA SER A 282 1.28 -6.40 -26.11
C SER A 282 0.46 -5.55 -27.08
N LYS A 283 0.79 -4.26 -27.21
CA LYS A 283 0.07 -3.35 -28.12
C LYS A 283 0.12 -3.76 -29.59
N LEU A 284 1.27 -4.30 -30.03
CA LEU A 284 1.44 -4.78 -31.40
C LEU A 284 0.64 -6.08 -31.61
N VAL A 285 0.68 -6.98 -30.63
CA VAL A 285 -0.07 -8.23 -30.67
C VAL A 285 -1.58 -7.96 -30.69
N ASP A 286 -2.09 -7.05 -29.84
CA ASP A 286 -3.50 -6.64 -29.82
C ASP A 286 -3.92 -6.04 -31.17
N ALA A 287 -3.10 -5.15 -31.72
CA ALA A 287 -3.37 -4.52 -33.01
C ALA A 287 -3.40 -5.52 -34.18
N LEU A 288 -2.57 -6.56 -34.13
CA LEU A 288 -2.59 -7.65 -35.11
C LEU A 288 -3.82 -8.55 -34.92
N ALA A 289 -4.18 -8.88 -33.68
CA ALA A 289 -5.33 -9.73 -33.36
C ALA A 289 -6.66 -9.07 -33.75
N GLU A 290 -6.77 -7.75 -33.56
CA GLU A 290 -7.94 -6.95 -33.94
C GLU A 290 -7.97 -6.57 -35.43
N GLY A 291 -6.92 -6.91 -36.19
CA GLY A 291 -6.81 -6.57 -37.61
C GLY A 291 -6.56 -5.09 -37.90
N ARG A 292 -6.19 -4.29 -36.89
CA ARG A 292 -5.78 -2.88 -37.06
C ARG A 292 -4.47 -2.74 -37.82
N ILE A 293 -3.60 -3.74 -37.74
CA ILE A 293 -2.33 -3.82 -38.47
C ILE A 293 -2.35 -5.06 -39.36
N GLY A 294 -2.00 -4.91 -40.64
CA GLY A 294 -1.83 -6.03 -41.54
C GLY A 294 -0.56 -6.84 -41.21
N THR A 295 -0.59 -8.16 -41.42
CA THR A 295 0.58 -9.02 -41.16
C THR A 295 1.85 -8.61 -41.91
N LYS A 296 1.70 -8.02 -43.11
CA LYS A 296 2.83 -7.49 -43.90
C LYS A 296 3.46 -6.24 -43.31
N GLU A 297 2.69 -5.46 -42.56
CA GLU A 297 3.10 -4.18 -41.97
C GLU A 297 3.60 -4.35 -40.53
N ALA A 298 3.45 -5.54 -39.95
CA ALA A 298 3.81 -5.84 -38.58
C ALA A 298 5.26 -5.47 -38.26
N GLN A 299 6.19 -5.88 -39.14
CA GLN A 299 7.62 -5.65 -38.94
C GLN A 299 7.97 -4.16 -39.06
N SER A 300 7.51 -3.47 -40.11
CA SER A 300 7.80 -2.04 -40.27
C SER A 300 7.18 -1.19 -39.16
N THR A 301 6.00 -1.58 -38.66
CA THR A 301 5.36 -0.90 -37.52
C THR A 301 6.14 -1.11 -36.23
N PHE A 302 6.65 -2.32 -36.00
CA PHE A 302 7.54 -2.60 -34.89
C PHE A 302 8.83 -1.79 -34.97
N ASP A 303 9.51 -1.81 -36.12
CA ASP A 303 10.78 -1.13 -36.32
C ASP A 303 10.62 0.39 -36.08
N MET A 304 9.57 1.00 -36.61
CA MET A 304 9.25 2.40 -36.36
C MET A 304 9.08 2.68 -34.86
N ALA A 305 8.19 1.95 -34.18
CA ALA A 305 7.91 2.17 -32.77
C ALA A 305 9.16 1.92 -31.89
N TYR A 306 9.97 0.94 -32.24
CA TYR A 306 11.20 0.60 -31.55
C TYR A 306 12.26 1.70 -31.70
N TYR A 307 12.52 2.15 -32.94
CA TYR A 307 13.49 3.21 -33.18
C TYR A 307 13.02 4.57 -32.66
N GLU A 308 11.72 4.86 -32.72
CA GLU A 308 11.16 6.08 -32.12
C GLU A 308 11.29 6.07 -30.59
N ALA A 309 11.08 4.93 -29.95
CA ALA A 309 11.32 4.77 -28.52
C ALA A 309 12.80 4.97 -28.15
N ILE A 310 13.72 4.39 -28.93
CA ILE A 310 15.18 4.61 -28.75
C ILE A 310 15.53 6.07 -28.94
N LEU A 311 15.07 6.70 -30.03
CA LEU A 311 15.35 8.11 -30.31
C LEU A 311 14.83 9.00 -29.20
N THR A 312 13.62 8.73 -28.70
CA THR A 312 13.04 9.47 -27.58
C THR A 312 13.86 9.28 -26.30
N ALA A 313 14.32 8.06 -26.01
CA ALA A 313 15.17 7.79 -24.86
C ALA A 313 16.52 8.53 -24.96
N MET A 314 17.19 8.44 -26.12
CA MET A 314 18.45 9.15 -26.40
C MET A 314 18.29 10.66 -26.31
N ALA A 315 17.23 11.23 -26.88
CA ALA A 315 16.93 12.66 -26.81
C ALA A 315 16.61 13.13 -25.38
N THR A 316 16.07 12.26 -24.54
CA THR A 316 15.80 12.55 -23.12
C THR A 316 17.08 12.54 -22.29
N GLU A 317 17.96 11.56 -22.54
CA GLU A 317 19.25 11.44 -21.85
C GLU A 317 20.24 12.53 -22.28
N GLU A 318 20.25 12.86 -23.58
CA GLU A 318 21.14 13.86 -24.17
C GLU A 318 20.35 14.89 -24.98
N PRO A 319 19.85 15.98 -24.33
CA PRO A 319 19.03 17.00 -24.98
C PRO A 319 19.73 17.74 -26.12
N GLU A 320 21.05 17.66 -26.21
CA GLU A 320 21.83 18.24 -27.31
C GLU A 320 21.57 17.52 -28.65
N LEU A 321 21.34 16.21 -28.63
CA LEU A 321 20.96 15.43 -29.82
C LEU A 321 19.63 15.92 -30.41
N ALA A 322 18.68 16.28 -29.55
CA ALA A 322 17.38 16.80 -29.98
C ALA A 322 17.48 18.21 -30.60
N ARG A 323 18.52 18.98 -30.25
CA ARG A 323 18.76 20.35 -30.73
C ARG A 323 19.72 20.41 -31.92
N PHE A 324 20.35 19.30 -32.28
CA PHE A 324 21.32 19.25 -33.35
C PHE A 324 20.67 19.39 -34.72
N ASP A 325 20.96 20.50 -35.41
CA ASP A 325 20.56 20.70 -36.79
C ASP A 325 21.69 20.25 -37.73
N GLY A 326 21.57 19.02 -38.22
CA GLY A 326 22.54 18.42 -39.14
C GLY A 326 22.66 19.14 -40.48
N GLU A 327 21.61 19.83 -40.93
CA GLU A 327 21.64 20.64 -42.14
C GLU A 327 22.43 21.93 -41.93
N LEU A 328 22.22 22.61 -40.81
CA LEU A 328 22.98 23.81 -40.44
C LEU A 328 24.46 23.48 -40.26
N HIS A 329 24.78 22.38 -39.57
CA HIS A 329 26.16 21.95 -39.39
C HIS A 329 26.83 21.60 -40.72
N SER A 330 26.13 20.84 -41.57
CA SER A 330 26.63 20.44 -42.90
C SER A 330 26.81 21.63 -43.85
N ARG A 331 26.06 22.73 -43.66
CA ARG A 331 26.33 24.01 -44.35
C ARG A 331 27.59 24.67 -43.83
N ALA A 332 27.75 24.78 -42.50
CA ALA A 332 28.94 25.38 -41.91
C ALA A 332 30.24 24.68 -42.34
N VAL A 333 30.24 23.34 -42.44
CA VAL A 333 31.40 22.58 -42.94
C VAL A 333 31.70 22.91 -44.40
N ARG A 334 30.67 22.97 -45.25
CA ARG A 334 30.84 23.32 -46.68
C ARG A 334 31.37 24.75 -46.83
N ASP A 335 30.78 25.71 -46.13
CA ASP A 335 31.19 27.11 -46.19
C ASP A 335 32.65 27.27 -45.75
N PHE A 336 33.06 26.60 -44.68
CA PHE A 336 34.44 26.59 -44.22
C PHE A 336 35.40 26.03 -45.28
N ALA A 337 35.08 24.88 -45.88
CA ALA A 337 35.93 24.24 -46.89
C ALA A 337 36.07 25.12 -48.16
N ASP A 338 34.99 25.78 -48.56
CA ASP A 338 34.99 26.68 -49.70
C ASP A 338 35.83 27.93 -49.42
N LEU A 339 35.66 28.56 -48.25
CA LEU A 339 36.44 29.72 -47.83
C LEU A 339 37.92 29.40 -47.68
N ASP A 340 38.27 28.23 -47.13
CA ASP A 340 39.67 27.79 -47.00
C ASP A 340 40.33 27.62 -48.38
N THR A 341 39.62 26.97 -49.31
CA THR A 341 40.09 26.81 -50.70
C THR A 341 40.31 28.17 -51.39
N GLN A 342 39.40 29.13 -51.17
CA GLN A 342 39.54 30.49 -51.69
C GLN A 342 40.74 31.21 -51.07
N ARG A 343 40.96 31.05 -49.76
CA ARG A 343 42.11 31.63 -49.06
C ARG A 343 43.43 31.08 -49.57
N ILE A 344 43.54 29.77 -49.81
CA ILE A 344 44.73 29.13 -50.39
C ILE A 344 45.04 29.74 -51.77
N LYS A 345 44.03 29.91 -52.63
CA LYS A 345 44.20 30.53 -53.95
C LYS A 345 44.65 31.99 -53.84
N ALA A 346 44.06 32.77 -52.94
CA ALA A 346 44.47 34.16 -52.70
C ALA A 346 45.91 34.24 -52.17
N ALA A 347 46.28 33.38 -51.22
CA ALA A 347 47.64 33.30 -50.68
C ALA A 347 48.67 32.97 -51.77
N ALA A 348 48.33 32.09 -52.72
CA ALA A 348 49.23 31.77 -53.83
C ALA A 348 49.57 33.01 -54.68
N ILE A 349 48.60 33.90 -54.92
CA ILE A 349 48.82 35.17 -55.64
C ILE A 349 49.70 36.12 -54.83
N GLU A 350 49.48 36.21 -53.52
CA GLU A 350 50.32 37.00 -52.60
C GLU A 350 51.78 36.52 -52.66
N VAL A 351 52.00 35.21 -52.59
CA VAL A 351 53.33 34.58 -52.67
C VAL A 351 54.00 34.87 -54.02
N VAL A 352 53.29 34.69 -55.14
CA VAL A 352 53.83 34.97 -56.48
C VAL A 352 54.22 36.44 -56.62
N THR A 353 53.38 37.35 -56.12
CA THR A 353 53.65 38.79 -56.17
C THR A 353 54.87 39.17 -55.33
N ALA A 354 54.97 38.64 -54.11
CA ALA A 354 56.11 38.85 -53.23
C ALA A 354 57.41 38.29 -53.82
N HIS A 355 57.34 37.11 -54.47
CA HIS A 355 58.46 36.50 -55.18
C HIS A 355 58.91 37.36 -56.36
N HIS A 356 57.98 37.78 -57.22
CA HIS A 356 58.28 38.60 -58.40
C HIS A 356 59.01 39.90 -58.03
N ARG A 357 58.65 40.54 -56.91
CA ARG A 357 59.32 41.74 -56.39
C ARG A 357 60.78 41.51 -55.97
N ARG A 358 61.16 40.27 -55.62
CA ARG A 358 62.53 39.90 -55.20
C ARG A 358 63.42 39.48 -56.39
N ILE A 359 62.85 39.25 -57.57
CA ILE A 359 63.60 38.85 -58.76
C ILE A 359 64.45 40.04 -59.24
N PRO A 360 65.78 39.90 -59.40
CA PRO A 360 66.64 40.95 -59.93
C PRO A 360 66.21 41.38 -61.34
N SER A 361 66.29 42.69 -61.63
CA SER A 361 65.95 43.23 -62.95
C SER A 361 66.82 42.65 -64.07
N ARG A 362 66.24 42.47 -65.26
CA ARG A 362 66.91 41.93 -66.45
C ARG A 362 67.99 42.85 -67.03
N ASP A 363 68.01 44.13 -66.67
CA ASP A 363 68.86 45.13 -67.35
C ASP A 363 70.25 45.33 -66.71
N GLY A 364 70.56 44.60 -65.62
CA GLY A 364 71.88 44.62 -64.98
C GLY A 364 72.93 43.81 -65.74
N GLY A 365 73.68 44.46 -66.63
CA GLY A 365 74.71 43.82 -67.48
C GLY A 365 75.95 43.28 -66.75
N ALA A 366 76.16 43.62 -65.48
CA ALA A 366 77.32 43.17 -64.70
C ALA A 366 76.90 42.57 -63.35
N GLY A 367 77.40 41.37 -63.02
CA GLY A 367 77.15 40.67 -61.75
C GLY A 367 76.60 39.25 -61.89
N PRO A 368 76.13 38.63 -60.78
CA PRO A 368 75.59 37.27 -60.74
C PRO A 368 74.55 36.93 -61.82
N VAL A 369 73.66 37.87 -62.15
CA VAL A 369 72.61 37.70 -63.17
C VAL A 369 73.20 37.67 -64.59
N GLY A 370 74.18 38.54 -64.87
CA GLY A 370 74.91 38.55 -66.15
C GLY A 370 75.71 37.27 -66.37
N LEU A 371 76.33 36.74 -65.31
CA LEU A 371 77.02 35.44 -65.35
C LEU A 371 76.06 34.31 -65.72
N LEU A 372 74.88 34.23 -65.08
CA LEU A 372 73.86 33.23 -65.42
C LEU A 372 73.43 33.31 -66.88
N ARG A 373 73.17 34.52 -67.39
CA ARG A 373 72.80 34.71 -68.80
C ARG A 373 73.91 34.26 -69.75
N SER A 374 75.16 34.58 -69.42
CA SER A 374 76.32 34.15 -70.22
C SER A 374 76.45 32.63 -70.25
N GLU A 375 76.21 31.94 -69.12
CA GLU A 375 76.24 30.48 -69.05
C GLU A 375 75.04 29.84 -69.76
N MET A 376 73.86 30.46 -69.73
CA MET A 376 72.67 30.01 -70.49
C MET A 376 72.82 30.19 -72.01
N ALA A 377 73.59 31.19 -72.46
CA ALA A 377 73.84 31.45 -73.88
C ALA A 377 74.94 30.55 -74.47
N ARG A 378 75.79 29.93 -73.63
CA ARG A 378 76.85 29.01 -74.08
C ARG A 378 76.25 27.71 -74.61
N LYS A 379 76.85 27.16 -75.67
CA LYS A 379 76.45 25.86 -76.23
C LYS A 379 77.29 24.68 -75.73
N ARG A 380 78.51 24.92 -75.26
CA ARG A 380 79.48 23.94 -74.73
C ARG A 380 80.42 24.63 -73.72
N GLY A 381 81.09 23.84 -72.88
CA GLY A 381 82.04 24.36 -71.89
C GLY A 381 81.38 25.15 -70.76
N HIS A 382 80.28 24.63 -70.23
CA HIS A 382 79.59 25.25 -69.10
C HIS A 382 80.43 25.22 -67.84
N MET A 383 80.26 26.24 -67.01
CA MET A 383 80.84 26.27 -65.68
C MET A 383 80.33 25.09 -64.83
N PRO A 384 81.20 24.36 -64.10
CA PRO A 384 80.76 23.33 -63.17
C PRO A 384 79.72 23.90 -62.18
N ILE A 385 78.66 23.14 -61.91
CA ILE A 385 77.51 23.59 -61.09
C ILE A 385 77.97 24.17 -59.76
N ARG A 386 78.93 23.53 -59.09
CA ARG A 386 79.49 24.04 -57.82
C ARG A 386 80.09 25.44 -57.94
N GLN A 387 80.83 25.72 -59.02
CA GLN A 387 81.41 27.06 -59.27
C GLN A 387 80.32 28.07 -59.65
N LEU A 388 79.31 27.63 -60.42
CA LEU A 388 78.18 28.47 -60.78
C LEU A 388 77.38 28.88 -59.53
N MET A 389 77.08 27.94 -58.65
CA MET A 389 76.40 28.18 -57.37
C MET A 389 77.21 29.09 -56.45
N GLN A 390 78.55 29.02 -56.46
CA GLN A 390 79.40 29.93 -55.69
C GLN A 390 79.35 31.38 -56.21
N ARG A 391 79.35 31.56 -57.54
CA ARG A 391 79.45 32.89 -58.16
C ARG A 391 78.10 33.55 -58.41
N ALA A 392 77.06 32.75 -58.63
CA ALA A 392 75.72 33.21 -58.97
C ALA A 392 74.62 32.75 -57.99
N GLY A 393 74.97 32.09 -56.89
CA GLY A 393 74.03 31.53 -55.91
C GLY A 393 72.91 32.48 -55.47
N PRO A 394 73.20 33.73 -55.03
CA PRO A 394 72.15 34.67 -54.65
C PRO A 394 71.16 35.00 -55.77
N ALA A 395 71.62 35.09 -57.01
CA ALA A 395 70.74 35.33 -58.16
C ALA A 395 69.90 34.10 -58.50
N ILE A 396 70.49 32.90 -58.41
CA ILE A 396 69.76 31.64 -58.59
C ILE A 396 68.67 31.51 -57.52
N GLN A 397 69.00 31.78 -56.25
CA GLN A 397 68.06 31.73 -55.14
C GLN A 397 66.95 32.77 -55.27
N ALA A 398 67.26 33.98 -55.73
CA ALA A 398 66.24 35.00 -55.98
C ALA A 398 65.32 34.67 -57.17
N LEU A 399 65.80 33.92 -58.17
CA LEU A 399 64.98 33.47 -59.31
C LEU A 399 64.15 32.22 -58.97
N LYS A 400 64.75 31.30 -58.21
CA LYS A 400 64.22 29.99 -57.84
C LYS A 400 64.44 29.77 -56.33
N PRO A 401 63.58 30.26 -55.46
CA PRO A 401 63.81 30.26 -54.01
C PRO A 401 63.66 28.87 -53.38
N VAL A 402 62.91 27.98 -54.04
CA VAL A 402 62.72 26.59 -53.60
C VAL A 402 63.67 25.68 -54.36
N PHE A 403 64.49 24.94 -53.62
CA PHE A 403 65.47 24.01 -54.15
C PHE A 403 65.00 22.58 -53.80
N MET A 404 64.94 21.72 -54.81
CA MET A 404 64.67 20.28 -54.64
C MET A 404 65.95 19.52 -54.96
N MET A 405 66.58 18.93 -53.94
CA MET A 405 67.89 18.30 -54.06
C MET A 405 68.00 17.13 -53.08
N SER A 406 68.72 16.07 -53.47
CA SER A 406 69.12 15.02 -52.52
C SER A 406 70.15 15.56 -51.52
N PRO A 407 70.27 14.98 -50.31
CA PRO A 407 71.24 15.42 -49.30
C PRO A 407 72.69 15.47 -49.84
N LEU A 408 73.08 14.49 -50.65
CA LEU A 408 74.39 14.46 -51.32
C LEU A 408 74.58 15.64 -52.28
N SER A 409 73.55 15.98 -53.07
CA SER A 409 73.61 17.10 -54.03
C SER A 409 73.79 18.44 -53.30
N VAL A 410 73.15 18.59 -52.14
CA VAL A 410 73.29 19.78 -51.29
C VAL A 410 74.75 19.94 -50.84
N ALA A 411 75.37 18.87 -50.36
CA ALA A 411 76.78 18.88 -49.95
C ALA A 411 77.74 19.13 -51.13
N GLN A 412 77.47 18.55 -52.29
CA GLN A 412 78.33 18.63 -53.48
C GLN A 412 78.31 20.03 -54.12
N PHE A 413 77.13 20.63 -54.28
CA PHE A 413 76.96 21.85 -55.08
C PHE A 413 76.90 23.13 -54.27
N LEU A 414 76.36 23.09 -53.04
CA LEU A 414 76.20 24.30 -52.22
C LEU A 414 77.41 24.44 -51.31
N SER A 415 78.18 25.52 -51.45
CA SER A 415 79.38 25.72 -50.62
C SER A 415 79.03 26.27 -49.24
N PRO A 416 79.62 25.77 -48.14
CA PRO A 416 79.29 26.21 -46.78
C PRO A 416 79.37 27.74 -46.63
N GLY A 417 78.41 28.33 -45.92
CA GLY A 417 78.36 29.77 -45.65
C GLY A 417 78.07 30.69 -46.85
N LYS A 418 77.84 30.16 -48.05
CA LYS A 418 77.54 30.97 -49.26
C LYS A 418 76.05 31.14 -49.55
N MET A 419 75.22 30.22 -49.07
CA MET A 419 73.76 30.26 -49.21
C MET A 419 73.12 29.72 -47.94
N ALA A 420 71.99 30.33 -47.56
CA ALA A 420 71.17 29.93 -46.43
C ALA A 420 69.69 29.95 -46.84
N PHE A 421 68.91 29.08 -46.23
CA PHE A 421 67.48 28.89 -46.44
C PHE A 421 66.74 29.20 -45.15
N ASP A 422 65.51 29.69 -45.26
CA ASP A 422 64.60 29.86 -44.13
C ASP A 422 64.01 28.53 -43.69
N LEU A 423 63.64 27.66 -44.62
CA LEU A 423 63.02 26.37 -44.37
C LEU A 423 63.70 25.24 -45.14
N LEU A 424 63.99 24.15 -44.43
CA LEU A 424 64.29 22.84 -45.00
C LEU A 424 63.09 21.92 -44.75
N VAL A 425 62.55 21.35 -45.82
CA VAL A 425 61.55 20.29 -45.74
C VAL A 425 62.21 18.98 -46.16
N MET A 426 62.21 18.00 -45.27
CA MET A 426 62.65 16.65 -45.55
C MET A 426 61.41 15.79 -45.78
N ASP A 427 61.14 15.49 -47.03
CA ASP A 427 60.12 14.50 -47.41
C ASP A 427 60.75 13.09 -47.35
N GLU A 428 59.97 12.08 -46.97
CA GLU A 428 60.44 10.71 -46.75
C GLU A 428 61.64 10.62 -45.79
N ALA A 429 61.60 11.38 -44.69
CA ALA A 429 62.71 11.47 -43.75
C ALA A 429 63.10 10.13 -43.12
N SER A 430 62.18 9.16 -43.07
CA SER A 430 62.44 7.78 -42.64
C SER A 430 63.52 7.08 -43.49
N GLN A 431 63.78 7.53 -44.72
CA GLN A 431 64.77 6.96 -45.64
C GLN A 431 66.09 7.75 -45.70
N ILE A 432 66.24 8.84 -44.94
CA ILE A 432 67.44 9.68 -44.96
C ILE A 432 68.26 9.43 -43.70
N GLN A 433 69.54 9.07 -43.84
CA GLN A 433 70.42 8.97 -42.68
C GLN A 433 70.69 10.36 -42.09
N PRO A 434 70.65 10.53 -40.76
CA PRO A 434 70.90 11.83 -40.12
C PRO A 434 72.24 12.47 -40.50
N VAL A 435 73.27 11.65 -40.75
CA VAL A 435 74.60 12.10 -41.20
C VAL A 435 74.54 12.77 -42.58
N ASP A 436 73.74 12.23 -43.50
CA ASP A 436 73.59 12.78 -44.85
C ASP A 436 72.79 14.08 -44.83
N ALA A 437 71.82 14.19 -43.92
CA ALA A 437 70.99 15.38 -43.77
C ALA A 437 71.73 16.58 -43.14
N LEU A 438 72.84 16.35 -42.41
CA LEU A 438 73.55 17.39 -41.66
C LEU A 438 73.97 18.58 -42.54
N GLY A 439 74.42 18.31 -43.76
CA GLY A 439 74.84 19.34 -44.71
C GLY A 439 73.70 20.25 -45.18
N SER A 440 72.47 19.74 -45.21
CA SER A 440 71.25 20.49 -45.51
C SER A 440 70.76 21.26 -44.28
N ILE A 441 70.73 20.60 -43.11
CA ILE A 441 70.30 21.18 -41.84
C ILE A 441 71.15 22.41 -41.48
N ALA A 442 72.47 22.34 -41.65
CA ALA A 442 73.39 23.44 -41.34
C ALA A 442 73.17 24.71 -42.19
N ARG A 443 72.35 24.65 -43.25
CA ARG A 443 72.07 25.77 -44.16
C ARG A 443 70.66 26.32 -44.02
N ALA A 444 69.83 25.74 -43.16
CA ALA A 444 68.45 26.17 -42.97
C ALA A 444 68.26 26.76 -41.57
N LYS A 445 67.33 27.71 -41.43
CA LYS A 445 66.95 28.28 -40.12
C LYS A 445 65.92 27.41 -39.40
N GLN A 446 65.03 26.78 -40.15
CA GLN A 446 63.99 25.89 -39.67
C GLN A 446 64.04 24.58 -40.45
N VAL A 447 63.75 23.48 -39.76
CA VAL A 447 63.72 22.13 -40.35
C VAL A 447 62.35 21.52 -40.05
N VAL A 448 61.69 21.05 -41.09
CA VAL A 448 60.45 20.27 -41.03
C VAL A 448 60.77 18.87 -41.54
N VAL A 449 60.52 17.88 -40.69
CA VAL A 449 60.80 16.47 -40.96
C VAL A 449 59.45 15.78 -41.16
N VAL A 450 59.21 15.30 -42.38
CA VAL A 450 57.99 14.58 -42.76
C VAL A 450 58.38 13.13 -43.03
N GLY A 451 57.78 12.19 -42.32
CA GLY A 451 58.02 10.77 -42.51
C GLY A 451 56.93 9.93 -41.84
N ASP A 452 56.83 8.68 -42.25
CA ASP A 452 55.93 7.68 -41.67
C ASP A 452 56.77 6.64 -40.91
N GLU A 453 56.51 6.50 -39.61
CA GLU A 453 57.19 5.54 -38.74
C GLU A 453 56.97 4.07 -39.15
N ARG A 454 55.97 3.80 -40.01
CA ARG A 454 55.66 2.45 -40.52
C ARG A 454 56.36 2.11 -41.84
N GLN A 455 57.08 3.03 -42.47
CA GLN A 455 57.86 2.77 -43.68
C GLN A 455 59.27 2.23 -43.36
N LEU A 456 59.90 1.56 -44.34
CA LEU A 456 61.21 0.94 -44.15
C LEU A 456 62.30 1.98 -43.81
N PRO A 457 63.17 1.70 -42.81
CA PRO A 457 64.30 2.57 -42.47
C PRO A 457 65.35 2.61 -43.61
N PRO A 458 66.30 3.56 -43.59
CA PRO A 458 67.26 3.76 -44.67
C PRO A 458 68.07 2.49 -44.90
N THR A 459 68.00 1.94 -46.11
CA THR A 459 68.72 0.70 -46.44
C THR A 459 70.20 0.98 -46.71
N THR A 460 71.11 0.36 -45.94
CA THR A 460 72.57 0.41 -46.15
C THR A 460 72.99 -0.51 -47.30
N PHE A 461 72.69 -0.15 -48.56
CA PHE A 461 73.04 -1.01 -49.71
C PHE A 461 74.35 -0.66 -50.43
N PHE A 462 75.02 0.44 -50.09
CA PHE A 462 76.34 0.79 -50.63
C PHE A 462 77.17 1.57 -49.58
N ALA A 463 77.87 0.87 -48.69
CA ALA A 463 78.93 1.39 -47.82
C ALA A 463 80.25 0.72 -48.17
#